data_AF-A0A2R7S185-F1
#
_entry.id   AF-A0A2R7S185-F1
#
_cell.length_a   1.000
_cell.length_b   1.000
_cell.length_c   1.000
_cell.angle_alpha   90.00
_cell.angle_beta   90.00
_cell.angle_gamma   90.00
#
_symmetry.space_group_name_H-M   'P 1'
#
loop_
_entity.id
_entity.type
_entity.pdbx_description
1 polymer ?
#
loop_
_entity_poly.entity_id
_entity_poly.type
_entity_poly.pdbx_seq_one_letter_code
_entity_poly.pdbx_strand_id
1 'polypeptide(L)'
;MLLAAALCALPAASHAADPLREPLSADEAFSGASFAAPRLSPDGRYLALLASRRGRMGLSIFDLQEGKYTSHLSFADADIAQPMWLGSGRLLYTLAQHGQSRKTQLRQGGLFVVSRDGNEQRKLHATFNDWV
;
A
#
# COMPACT_ATOMS: atom_id res chain seq x y z
N MET A 1 15.16 -32.58 67.56
CA MET A 1 13.93 -32.10 66.87
C MET A 1 14.36 -31.38 65.60
N LEU A 2 14.18 -32.03 64.46
CA LEU A 2 14.50 -31.51 63.12
C LEU A 2 13.37 -30.59 62.65
N LEU A 3 13.70 -29.41 62.13
CA LEU A 3 12.77 -28.65 61.27
C LEU A 3 13.54 -28.22 60.01
N ALA A 4 13.26 -28.89 58.89
CA ALA A 4 13.69 -28.46 57.56
C ALA A 4 12.60 -27.55 56.99
N ALA A 5 12.95 -26.29 56.72
CA ALA A 5 12.06 -25.35 56.05
C ALA A 5 12.09 -25.60 54.54
N ALA A 6 10.96 -26.06 53.97
CA ALA A 6 10.80 -26.21 52.54
C ALA A 6 10.47 -24.84 51.91
N LEU A 7 11.43 -24.27 51.18
CA LEU A 7 11.23 -23.06 50.40
C LEU A 7 10.56 -23.45 49.06
N CYS A 8 9.23 -23.30 48.97
CA CYS A 8 8.52 -23.42 47.69
C CYS A 8 8.87 -22.22 46.81
N ALA A 9 9.76 -22.40 45.84
CA ALA A 9 9.92 -21.46 44.75
C ALA A 9 8.71 -21.60 43.81
N LEU A 10 7.91 -20.54 43.70
CA LEU A 10 6.89 -20.43 42.66
C LEU A 10 7.59 -20.49 41.29
N PRO A 11 7.07 -21.25 40.30
CA PRO A 11 7.59 -21.16 38.95
C PRO A 11 7.31 -19.74 38.44
N ALA A 12 8.37 -19.01 38.08
CA ALA A 12 8.23 -17.80 37.29
C ALA A 12 7.43 -18.17 36.04
N ALA A 13 6.27 -17.53 35.85
CA ALA A 13 5.51 -17.70 34.62
C ALA A 13 6.43 -17.27 33.46
N SER A 14 6.91 -18.26 32.70
CA SER A 14 7.61 -18.02 31.45
C SER A 14 6.66 -17.20 30.58
N HIS A 15 7.03 -15.95 30.29
CA HIS A 15 6.31 -15.15 29.31
C HIS A 15 6.53 -15.85 27.98
N ALA A 16 5.53 -16.62 27.53
CA ALA A 16 5.50 -17.14 26.18
C ALA A 16 5.73 -15.97 25.22
N ALA A 17 6.67 -16.12 24.29
CA ALA A 17 6.94 -15.13 23.27
C ALA A 17 5.63 -14.81 22.53
N ASP A 18 5.26 -13.53 22.53
CA ASP A 18 4.11 -13.03 21.77
C ASP A 18 4.42 -13.21 20.28
N PRO A 19 3.74 -14.14 19.57
CA PRO A 19 4.07 -14.51 18.19
C PRO A 19 3.96 -13.33 17.22
N LEU A 20 3.32 -12.22 17.62
CA LEU A 20 3.25 -10.97 16.85
C LEU A 20 4.53 -10.12 16.94
N ARG A 21 5.55 -10.53 17.71
CA ARG A 21 6.79 -9.75 17.93
C ARG A 21 8.03 -10.32 17.25
N GLU A 22 7.93 -11.45 16.56
CA GLU A 22 9.05 -11.97 15.79
C GLU A 22 9.30 -11.08 14.55
N PRO A 23 10.55 -10.68 14.29
CA PRO A 23 10.86 -9.89 13.11
C PRO A 23 10.58 -10.72 11.85
N LEU A 24 9.95 -10.08 10.85
CA LEU A 24 9.73 -10.70 9.54
C LEU A 24 11.05 -11.24 8.99
N SER A 25 11.04 -12.47 8.49
CA SER A 25 12.19 -13.00 7.75
C SER A 25 12.42 -12.18 6.48
N ALA A 26 13.64 -12.24 5.92
CA ALA A 26 13.92 -11.58 4.65
C ALA A 26 12.99 -12.09 3.54
N ASP A 27 12.71 -13.40 3.51
CA ASP A 27 11.80 -13.97 2.54
C ASP A 27 10.38 -13.44 2.73
N GLU A 28 9.85 -13.33 3.94
CA GLU A 28 8.52 -12.72 4.16
C GLU A 28 8.49 -11.22 3.85
N ALA A 29 9.59 -10.51 4.12
CA ALA A 29 9.71 -9.07 3.84
C ALA A 29 9.84 -8.76 2.34
N PHE A 30 10.41 -9.68 1.55
CA PHE A 30 10.73 -9.48 0.13
C PHE A 30 10.01 -10.46 -0.83
N SER A 31 9.19 -11.38 -0.32
CA SER A 31 8.40 -12.29 -1.16
C SER A 31 7.12 -11.61 -1.66
N GLY A 32 7.04 -11.41 -2.97
CA GLY A 32 5.80 -11.13 -3.66
C GLY A 32 5.66 -9.75 -4.30
N ALA A 33 4.43 -9.46 -4.74
CA ALA A 33 4.06 -8.17 -5.30
C ALA A 33 4.15 -7.09 -4.21
N SER A 34 4.89 -6.01 -4.49
CA SER A 34 4.93 -4.88 -3.57
C SER A 34 3.64 -4.07 -3.68
N PHE A 35 2.92 -3.97 -2.57
CA PHE A 35 1.72 -3.14 -2.44
C PHE A 35 2.00 -1.94 -1.54
N ALA A 36 1.43 -0.78 -1.88
CA ALA A 36 1.61 0.44 -1.11
C ALA A 36 0.35 1.31 -1.13
N ALA A 37 0.29 2.24 -0.17
CA ALA A 37 -0.73 3.28 -0.07
C ALA A 37 -2.19 2.78 -0.22
N PRO A 38 -2.63 1.79 0.58
CA PRO A 38 -4.02 1.34 0.53
C PRO A 38 -4.99 2.47 0.92
N ARG A 39 -6.12 2.55 0.21
CA ARG A 39 -7.20 3.54 0.39
C ARG A 39 -8.55 2.85 0.22
N LEU A 40 -9.29 2.72 1.31
CA LEU A 40 -10.68 2.26 1.26
C LEU A 40 -11.57 3.35 0.66
N SER A 41 -12.49 2.98 -0.23
CA SER A 41 -13.50 3.89 -0.76
C SER A 41 -14.44 4.35 0.35
N PRO A 42 -15.07 5.53 0.22
CA PRO A 42 -15.99 6.04 1.25
C PRO A 42 -17.17 5.11 1.56
N ASP A 43 -17.64 4.34 0.57
CA ASP A 43 -18.70 3.32 0.74
C ASP A 43 -18.19 1.97 1.25
N GLY A 44 -16.89 1.81 1.47
CA GLY A 44 -16.28 0.59 1.97
C GLY A 44 -16.23 -0.57 0.97
N ARG A 45 -16.72 -0.42 -0.26
CA ARG A 45 -16.78 -1.53 -1.24
C ARG A 45 -15.47 -1.77 -1.98
N TYR A 46 -14.64 -0.75 -2.15
CA TYR A 46 -13.45 -0.83 -3.00
C TYR A 46 -12.19 -0.45 -2.25
N LEU A 47 -11.13 -1.21 -2.50
CA LEU A 47 -9.78 -0.90 -2.04
C LEU A 47 -8.93 -0.46 -3.22
N ALA A 48 -8.49 0.79 -3.20
CA ALA A 48 -7.46 1.29 -4.10
C ALA A 48 -6.09 1.08 -3.47
N LEU A 49 -5.13 0.61 -4.24
CA LEU A 49 -3.76 0.37 -3.77
C LEU A 49 -2.77 0.50 -4.91
N LEU A 50 -1.55 0.90 -4.59
CA LEU A 50 -0.45 0.92 -5.56
C LEU A 50 0.15 -0.49 -5.60
N ALA A 51 0.27 -1.08 -6.78
CA ALA A 51 0.84 -2.40 -6.99
C ALA A 51 2.04 -2.32 -7.95
N SER A 52 3.14 -2.94 -7.56
CA SER A 52 4.32 -3.07 -8.42
C SER A 52 4.10 -4.16 -9.47
N ARG A 53 4.22 -3.80 -10.74
CA ARG A 53 4.22 -4.73 -11.88
C ARG A 53 5.36 -4.37 -12.83
N ARG A 54 6.25 -5.32 -13.10
CA ARG A 54 7.44 -5.13 -13.97
C ARG A 54 8.28 -3.90 -13.58
N GLY A 55 8.42 -3.66 -12.28
CA GLY A 55 9.20 -2.54 -11.74
C GLY A 55 8.49 -1.18 -11.76
N ARG A 56 7.23 -1.07 -12.22
CA ARG A 56 6.44 0.17 -12.17
C ARG A 56 5.34 0.09 -11.14
N MET A 57 5.07 1.20 -10.45
CA MET A 57 3.92 1.31 -9.54
C MET A 57 2.69 1.74 -10.31
N GLY A 58 1.70 0.86 -10.42
CA GLY A 58 0.38 1.17 -10.97
C GLY A 58 -0.69 1.27 -9.88
N LEU A 59 -1.84 1.85 -10.23
CA LEU A 59 -3.02 1.95 -9.37
C LEU A 59 -3.96 0.79 -9.66
N SER A 60 -4.19 -0.06 -8.68
CA SER A 60 -5.11 -1.20 -8.76
C SER A 60 -6.35 -0.94 -7.90
N ILE A 61 -7.51 -1.35 -8.40
CA ILE A 61 -8.78 -1.32 -7.66
C ILE A 61 -9.26 -2.75 -7.41
N PHE A 62 -9.50 -3.07 -6.15
CA PHE A 62 -10.06 -4.34 -5.71
C PHE A 62 -11.50 -4.14 -5.20
N ASP A 63 -12.44 -4.93 -5.69
CA ASP A 63 -13.80 -4.99 -5.16
C ASP A 63 -13.82 -5.98 -3.98
N LEU A 64 -14.07 -5.48 -2.78
CA LEU A 64 -14.08 -6.25 -1.54
C LEU A 64 -15.30 -7.15 -1.42
N GLN A 65 -16.40 -6.83 -2.12
CA GLN A 65 -17.60 -7.65 -2.14
C GLN A 65 -17.44 -8.84 -3.09
N GLU A 66 -16.84 -8.62 -4.26
CA GLU A 66 -16.61 -9.68 -5.26
C GLU A 66 -15.29 -10.42 -5.08
N GLY A 67 -14.39 -9.90 -4.24
CA GLY A 67 -13.09 -10.51 -3.97
C GLY A 67 -12.15 -10.50 -5.17
N LYS A 68 -12.25 -9.50 -6.05
CA LYS A 68 -11.46 -9.46 -7.30
C LYS A 68 -10.96 -8.06 -7.66
N TYR A 69 -9.85 -8.02 -8.38
CA TYR A 69 -9.40 -6.80 -9.03
C TYR A 69 -10.34 -6.43 -10.19
N THR A 70 -10.72 -5.15 -10.25
CA THR A 70 -11.65 -4.63 -11.26
C THR A 70 -10.96 -3.73 -12.27
N SER A 71 -9.88 -3.05 -11.89
CA SER A 71 -9.09 -2.23 -12.80
C SER A 71 -7.64 -2.11 -12.35
N HIS A 72 -6.76 -1.81 -13.31
CA HIS A 72 -5.37 -1.49 -13.07
C HIS A 72 -4.88 -0.45 -14.09
N LEU A 73 -4.44 0.71 -13.60
CA LEU A 73 -3.84 1.77 -14.40
C LEU A 73 -2.33 1.80 -14.17
N SER A 74 -1.54 1.85 -15.24
CA SER A 74 -0.09 2.02 -15.17
C SER A 74 0.44 2.78 -16.38
N PHE A 75 1.65 3.32 -16.25
CA PHE A 75 2.36 4.02 -17.32
C PHE A 75 3.72 3.34 -17.54
N ALA A 76 4.25 3.42 -18.75
CA ALA A 76 5.54 2.80 -19.09
C ALA A 76 6.72 3.55 -18.45
N ASP A 77 6.60 4.87 -18.36
CA ASP A 77 7.63 5.83 -17.99
C ASP A 77 7.33 6.56 -16.66
N ALA A 78 6.08 6.52 -16.17
CA ALA A 78 5.66 7.11 -14.88
C ALA A 78 5.11 6.10 -13.86
N ASP A 79 5.38 6.35 -12.58
CA ASP A 79 4.81 5.64 -11.43
C ASP A 79 3.62 6.44 -10.92
N ILE A 80 2.55 5.76 -10.51
CA ILE A 80 1.41 6.42 -9.87
C ILE A 80 1.70 6.59 -8.38
N ALA A 81 1.38 7.76 -7.86
CA ALA A 81 1.57 8.10 -6.46
C ALA A 81 0.33 8.78 -5.88
N GLN A 82 0.22 8.70 -4.54
CA GLN A 82 -0.75 9.41 -3.71
C GLN A 82 -2.21 9.32 -4.19
N PRO A 83 -2.74 8.10 -4.41
CA PRO A 83 -4.14 7.96 -4.77
C PRO A 83 -5.05 8.46 -3.65
N MET A 84 -6.14 9.14 -4.03
CA MET A 84 -7.23 9.49 -3.14
C MET A 84 -8.58 9.34 -3.84
N TRP A 85 -9.58 8.93 -3.07
CA TRP A 85 -10.95 8.79 -3.57
C TRP A 85 -11.64 10.14 -3.72
N LEU A 86 -12.35 10.32 -4.83
CA LEU A 86 -13.32 11.40 -5.07
C LEU A 86 -14.72 10.78 -5.10
N GLY A 87 -15.36 10.73 -3.94
CA GLY A 87 -16.50 9.83 -3.72
C GLY A 87 -16.08 8.36 -3.94
N SER A 88 -17.03 7.49 -4.28
CA SER A 88 -16.73 6.06 -4.52
C SER A 88 -16.55 5.68 -6.00
N GLY A 89 -16.58 6.67 -6.90
CA GLY A 89 -16.60 6.44 -8.35
C GLY A 89 -15.32 6.86 -9.08
N ARG A 90 -14.47 7.68 -8.46
CA ARG A 90 -13.27 8.25 -9.10
C ARG A 90 -12.11 8.33 -8.12
N LEU A 91 -10.90 8.38 -8.67
CA LEU A 91 -9.68 8.65 -7.93
C LEU A 91 -8.92 9.82 -8.52
N LEU A 92 -8.35 10.63 -7.63
CA LEU A 92 -7.30 11.58 -7.94
C LEU A 92 -5.94 10.89 -7.70
N TYR A 93 -4.95 11.20 -8.53
CA TYR A 93 -3.58 10.74 -8.33
C TYR A 93 -2.57 11.72 -8.93
N THR A 94 -1.30 11.53 -8.60
CA THR A 94 -0.16 12.24 -9.21
C THR A 94 0.83 11.24 -9.79
N LEU A 95 1.75 11.72 -10.62
CA LEU A 95 2.80 10.92 -11.22
C LEU A 95 4.15 11.17 -10.54
N ALA A 96 4.97 10.13 -10.53
CA ALA A 96 6.31 10.11 -9.99
C ALA A 96 7.27 9.43 -10.98
N GLN A 97 8.54 9.82 -10.97
CA GLN A 97 9.56 9.12 -11.74
C GLN A 97 10.16 7.96 -10.94
N HIS A 98 10.40 6.84 -11.60
CA HIS A 98 10.97 5.63 -10.98
C HIS A 98 12.34 5.91 -10.33
N GLY A 99 12.59 5.32 -9.16
CA GLY A 99 13.88 5.40 -8.46
C GLY A 99 14.20 6.75 -7.81
N GLN A 100 13.26 7.70 -7.78
CA GLN A 100 13.47 9.02 -7.19
C GLN A 100 12.93 9.08 -5.74
N SER A 101 13.74 9.61 -4.83
CA SER A 101 13.36 9.85 -3.43
C SER A 101 12.11 10.75 -3.33
N ARG A 102 11.37 10.70 -2.20
CA ARG A 102 10.23 11.61 -1.93
C ARG A 102 10.52 13.09 -2.20
N LYS A 103 11.78 13.54 -2.04
CA LYS A 103 12.19 14.92 -2.32
C LYS A 103 12.24 15.25 -3.81
N THR A 104 12.61 14.30 -4.66
CA THR A 104 12.65 14.45 -6.12
C THR A 104 11.31 14.14 -6.79
N GLN A 105 10.44 13.38 -6.12
CA GLN A 105 9.05 13.11 -6.53
C GLN A 105 8.24 14.38 -6.79
N LEU A 106 8.48 15.44 -5.99
CA LEU A 106 7.83 16.75 -6.13
C LEU A 106 8.17 17.48 -7.44
N ARG A 107 9.20 17.05 -8.17
CA ARG A 107 9.64 17.71 -9.41
C ARG A 107 8.94 17.22 -10.68
N GLN A 108 8.08 16.20 -10.61
CA GLN A 108 7.46 15.57 -11.80
C GLN A 108 5.92 15.37 -11.69
N GLY A 109 5.25 16.03 -10.74
CA GLY A 109 3.86 15.80 -10.30
C GLY A 109 2.73 15.81 -11.36
N GLY A 110 1.96 16.90 -11.43
CA GLY A 110 0.68 16.95 -12.15
C GLY A 110 -0.49 16.35 -11.36
N LEU A 111 -1.71 16.62 -11.82
CA LEU A 111 -2.93 16.18 -11.16
C LEU A 111 -3.87 15.51 -12.15
N PHE A 112 -4.28 14.28 -11.84
CA PHE A 112 -5.03 13.43 -12.74
C PHE A 112 -6.22 12.83 -12.02
N VAL A 113 -7.31 12.62 -12.75
CA VAL A 113 -8.48 11.87 -12.29
C VAL A 113 -8.67 10.66 -13.19
N VAL A 114 -9.02 9.53 -12.58
CA VAL A 114 -9.47 8.32 -13.26
C VAL A 114 -10.77 7.80 -12.65
N SER A 115 -11.67 7.26 -13.46
CA SER A 115 -12.82 6.50 -12.96
C SER A 115 -12.36 5.21 -12.30
N ARG A 116 -13.12 4.73 -11.31
CA ARG A 116 -12.79 3.49 -10.58
C ARG A 116 -12.60 2.29 -11.50
N ASP A 117 -13.38 2.20 -12.57
CA ASP A 117 -13.27 1.14 -13.57
C ASP A 117 -12.10 1.33 -14.56
N GLY A 118 -11.40 2.48 -14.51
CA GLY A 118 -10.25 2.79 -15.35
C GLY A 118 -10.58 3.33 -16.74
N ASN A 119 -11.86 3.41 -17.09
CA ASN A 119 -12.32 3.70 -18.45
C ASN A 119 -12.30 5.19 -18.81
N GLU A 120 -12.33 6.08 -17.82
CA GLU A 120 -12.31 7.52 -18.03
C GLU A 120 -11.13 8.16 -17.30
N GLN A 121 -10.32 8.93 -18.03
CA GLN A 121 -9.15 9.62 -17.48
C GLN A 121 -9.14 11.09 -17.89
N ARG A 122 -8.70 11.96 -16.97
CA ARG A 122 -8.57 13.39 -17.22
C ARG A 122 -7.34 13.96 -16.52
N LYS A 123 -6.51 14.70 -17.27
CA LYS A 123 -5.49 15.59 -16.73
C LYS A 123 -6.18 16.88 -16.23
N LEU A 124 -5.99 17.20 -14.96
CA LEU A 124 -6.46 18.45 -14.33
C LEU A 124 -5.34 19.50 -14.27
N HIS A 125 -4.08 19.07 -14.15
CA HIS A 125 -2.91 19.94 -14.15
C HIS A 125 -1.71 19.23 -14.77
N ALA A 126 -0.92 19.97 -15.55
CA ALA A 126 0.29 19.48 -16.22
C ALA A 126 1.38 19.04 -15.24
N THR A 127 2.26 18.13 -15.69
CA THR A 127 3.52 17.86 -15.00
C THR A 127 4.54 18.93 -15.39
N PHE A 128 5.61 19.11 -14.61
CA PHE A 128 6.59 20.18 -14.86
C PHE A 128 7.27 20.12 -16.25
N ASN A 129 7.29 18.95 -16.91
CA ASN A 129 7.93 18.74 -18.22
C ASN A 129 7.06 17.95 -19.23
N ASP A 130 5.73 17.85 -19.02
CA ASP A 130 4.72 17.24 -19.91
C ASP A 130 5.20 16.10 -20.85
N TRP A 131 5.55 14.95 -20.26
CA TRP A 131 5.93 13.72 -20.98
C TRP A 131 4.76 12.75 -21.25
N VAL A 132 3.55 13.09 -20.81
CA VAL A 132 2.38 12.19 -20.70
C VAL A 132 1.10 12.87 -21.15
#